data_AF-A0A1I4PSB9-F1
#
_entry.id   AF-A0A1I4PSB9-F1
#
_cell.length_a   1.000
_cell.length_b   1.000
_cell.length_c   1.000
_cell.angle_alpha   90.00
_cell.angle_beta   90.00
_cell.angle_gamma   90.00
#
_symmetry.space_group_name_H-M   'P 1'
#
loop_
_entity.id
_entity.type
_entity.pdbx_description
1 polymer ?
#
loop_
_entity_poly.entity_id
_entity_poly.type
_entity_poly.pdbx_seq_one_letter_code
_entity_poly.pdbx_strand_id
1 'polypeptide(L)'
;MDDLMKSINSLEIEKITGESQETIKRWKKGTKKIPESAIRLLKLYVNGDATALLGKDWEGHVFKDGMLFVPEWRRGFTPGEIRAYSGNVSLLQALKVKYGY
;
A
#
# COMPACT_ATOMS: atom_id res chain seq x y z
N MET A 1 -3.55 18.35 0.22
CA MET A 1 -2.92 17.77 -0.99
C MET A 1 -1.62 18.49 -1.31
N ASP A 2 -1.60 19.84 -1.28
CA ASP A 2 -0.39 20.64 -1.41
C ASP A 2 0.76 20.22 -0.49
N ASP A 3 0.45 19.90 0.77
CA ASP A 3 1.48 19.52 1.75
C ASP A 3 2.17 18.20 1.40
N LEU A 4 1.39 17.22 0.91
CA LEU A 4 1.88 15.89 0.53
C LEU A 4 2.78 15.94 -0.72
N MET A 5 2.49 16.85 -1.65
CA MET A 5 3.33 17.06 -2.83
C MET A 5 4.60 17.86 -2.53
N LYS A 6 4.60 18.67 -1.46
CA LYS A 6 5.77 19.43 -1.01
C LYS A 6 6.73 18.57 -0.18
N SER A 7 6.21 17.60 0.57
CA SER A 7 7.01 16.73 1.44
C SER A 7 7.83 15.67 0.70
N ILE A 8 7.42 15.26 -0.51
CA ILE A 8 8.08 14.19 -1.28
C ILE A 8 8.94 14.80 -2.40
N ASN A 9 10.15 14.29 -2.59
CA ASN A 9 11.02 14.76 -3.67
C ASN A 9 10.46 14.35 -5.05
N SER A 10 10.79 15.08 -6.12
CA SER A 10 10.20 14.80 -7.45
C SER A 10 10.66 13.49 -8.07
N LEU A 11 11.87 13.00 -7.76
CA LEU A 11 12.39 11.70 -8.21
C LEU A 11 11.68 10.54 -7.49
N GLU A 12 11.33 10.70 -6.21
CA GLU A 12 10.52 9.74 -5.47
C GLU A 12 9.11 9.65 -6.05
N ILE A 13 8.49 10.79 -6.35
CA ILE A 13 7.16 10.81 -6.99
C ILE A 13 7.21 10.06 -8.33
N GLU A 14 8.23 10.29 -9.16
CA GLU A 14 8.41 9.55 -10.43
C GLU A 14 8.54 8.05 -10.20
N LYS A 15 9.34 7.61 -9.21
CA LYS A 15 9.45 6.19 -8.87
C LYS A 15 8.13 5.58 -8.40
N ILE A 16 7.32 6.33 -7.65
CA ILE A 16 6.06 5.86 -7.08
C ILE A 16 4.95 5.82 -8.14
N THR A 17 4.84 6.86 -8.97
CA THR A 17 3.71 7.02 -9.89
C THR A 17 4.03 6.65 -11.34
N GLY A 18 5.31 6.51 -11.70
CA GLY A 18 5.76 6.25 -13.07
C GLY A 18 5.63 7.45 -14.02
N GLU A 19 5.39 8.65 -13.48
CA GLU A 19 5.09 9.84 -14.27
C GLU A 19 6.33 10.68 -14.54
N SER A 20 6.35 11.40 -15.65
CA SER A 20 7.51 12.19 -16.04
C SER A 20 7.76 13.36 -15.08
N GLN A 21 9.04 13.72 -14.90
CA GLN A 21 9.45 14.90 -14.14
C GLN A 21 8.76 16.20 -14.59
N GLU A 22 8.41 16.32 -15.88
CA GLU A 22 7.67 17.48 -16.38
C GLU A 22 6.24 17.52 -15.85
N THR A 23 5.52 16.39 -15.90
CA THR A 23 4.17 16.26 -15.33
C THR A 23 4.19 16.55 -13.84
N ILE A 24 5.16 15.99 -13.10
CA ILE A 24 5.31 16.20 -11.66
C ILE A 24 5.59 17.67 -11.31
N LYS A 25 6.42 18.36 -12.10
CA LYS A 25 6.65 19.82 -11.93
C LYS A 25 5.34 20.61 -12.08
N ARG A 26 4.50 20.25 -13.06
CA ARG A 26 3.18 20.90 -13.25
C ARG A 26 2.22 20.59 -12.10
N TRP A 27 2.25 19.39 -11.55
CA TRP A 27 1.50 19.03 -10.34
C TRP A 27 1.92 19.87 -9.14
N LYS A 28 3.22 19.97 -8.86
CA LYS A 28 3.74 20.78 -7.73
C LYS A 28 3.46 22.28 -7.87
N LYS A 29 3.37 22.78 -9.10
CA LYS A 29 2.98 24.17 -9.39
C LYS A 29 1.47 24.42 -9.34
N GLY A 30 0.65 23.37 -9.22
CA GLY A 30 -0.81 23.47 -9.28
C GLY A 30 -1.37 23.76 -10.68
N THR A 31 -0.55 23.70 -11.74
CA THR A 31 -0.97 24.02 -13.11
C THR A 31 -1.56 22.83 -13.86
N LYS A 32 -1.45 21.62 -13.31
CA LYS A 32 -2.07 20.39 -13.82
C LYS A 32 -2.69 19.62 -12.65
N LYS A 33 -3.93 19.18 -12.82
CA LYS A 33 -4.61 18.33 -11.83
C LYS A 33 -3.88 16.99 -11.70
N ILE A 34 -3.72 16.54 -10.46
CA ILE A 34 -3.13 15.24 -10.15
C ILE A 34 -4.20 14.15 -10.34
N PRO A 35 -3.91 13.07 -11.09
CA PRO A 35 -4.80 11.93 -11.18
C PRO A 35 -5.08 11.31 -9.81
N GLU A 36 -6.31 10.84 -9.58
CA GLU A 36 -6.71 10.24 -8.32
C GLU A 36 -5.89 8.98 -7.98
N SER A 37 -5.52 8.19 -8.98
CA SER A 37 -4.63 7.04 -8.82
C SER A 37 -3.26 7.43 -8.27
N ALA A 38 -2.66 8.51 -8.79
CA ALA A 38 -1.39 9.03 -8.29
C ALA A 38 -1.53 9.54 -6.85
N ILE A 39 -2.62 10.23 -6.51
CA ILE A 39 -2.89 10.66 -5.13
C ILE A 39 -2.96 9.46 -4.18
N ARG A 40 -3.66 8.39 -4.57
CA ARG A 40 -3.79 7.17 -3.77
C ARG A 40 -2.44 6.48 -3.54
N LEU A 41 -1.62 6.36 -4.58
CA LEU A 41 -0.27 5.80 -4.46
C LEU A 41 0.63 6.64 -3.54
N LEU A 42 0.59 7.97 -3.67
CA LEU A 42 1.38 8.86 -2.83
C LEU A 42 0.91 8.83 -1.37
N LYS A 43 -0.40 8.75 -1.12
CA LYS A 43 -0.95 8.56 0.24
C LYS A 43 -0.52 7.23 0.85
N LEU A 44 -0.58 6.14 0.09
CA LEU A 44 -0.10 4.83 0.51
C LEU A 44 1.38 4.89 0.87
N TYR A 45 2.20 5.54 0.04
CA TYR A 45 3.63 5.68 0.29
C TYR A 45 3.96 6.48 1.55
N VAL A 46 3.28 7.61 1.77
CA VAL A 46 3.57 8.51 2.91
C VAL A 46 2.95 8.02 4.21
N ASN A 47 1.69 7.61 4.18
CA ASN A 47 0.95 7.28 5.39
C ASN A 47 0.96 5.77 5.70
N GLY A 48 1.34 4.94 4.73
CA GLY A 48 1.19 3.49 4.81
C GLY A 48 -0.27 3.02 4.73
N ASP A 49 -1.25 3.93 4.68
CA ASP A 49 -2.67 3.59 4.75
C ASP A 49 -3.12 2.72 3.57
N ALA A 50 -3.43 1.46 3.87
CA ALA A 50 -3.81 0.46 2.90
C ALA A 50 -5.17 0.79 2.24
N THR A 51 -6.08 1.49 2.94
CA THR A 51 -7.40 1.85 2.40
C THR A 51 -7.31 2.73 1.17
N ALA A 52 -6.22 3.52 1.07
CA ALA A 52 -5.98 4.41 -0.05
C ALA A 52 -5.99 3.66 -1.40
N LEU A 53 -5.54 2.40 -1.40
CA LEU A 53 -5.48 1.58 -2.61
C LEU A 53 -6.49 0.41 -2.59
N LEU A 54 -6.69 -0.21 -1.43
CA LEU A 54 -7.38 -1.51 -1.31
C LEU A 54 -8.84 -1.39 -0.83
N GLY A 55 -9.30 -0.17 -0.49
CA GLY A 55 -10.68 0.09 -0.12
C GLY A 55 -10.97 -0.07 1.37
N LYS A 56 -12.24 0.09 1.74
CA LYS A 56 -12.70 0.19 3.15
C LYS A 56 -12.42 -1.05 3.99
N ASP A 57 -12.34 -2.23 3.38
CA ASP A 57 -12.11 -3.48 4.13
C ASP A 57 -10.68 -3.56 4.70
N TRP A 58 -9.79 -2.66 4.27
CA TRP A 58 -8.43 -2.50 4.75
C TRP A 58 -8.29 -1.37 5.79
N GLU A 59 -9.40 -0.92 6.39
CA GLU A 59 -9.38 0.14 7.39
C GLU A 59 -8.47 -0.23 8.58
N GLY A 60 -7.67 0.75 9.00
CA GLY A 60 -6.66 0.60 10.05
C GLY A 60 -5.43 -0.23 9.66
N HIS A 61 -5.36 -0.81 8.46
CA HIS A 61 -4.18 -1.54 8.00
C HIS A 61 -3.12 -0.59 7.45
N VAL A 62 -1.86 -0.82 7.83
CA VAL A 62 -0.76 0.09 7.51
C VAL A 62 0.44 -0.68 6.94
N PHE A 63 0.96 -0.23 5.80
CA PHE A 63 2.25 -0.65 5.26
C PHE A 63 3.36 0.26 5.79
N LYS A 64 4.28 -0.29 6.57
CA LYS A 64 5.39 0.47 7.16
C LYS A 64 6.62 -0.41 7.31
N ASP A 65 7.80 0.15 7.01
CA ASP A 65 9.10 -0.52 7.17
C ASP A 65 9.16 -1.91 6.49
N GLY A 66 8.49 -2.05 5.34
CA GLY A 66 8.42 -3.31 4.59
C GLY A 66 7.50 -4.37 5.20
N MET A 67 6.69 -4.02 6.20
CA MET A 67 5.74 -4.89 6.87
C MET A 67 4.30 -4.43 6.68
N LEU A 68 3.35 -5.36 6.76
CA LEU A 68 1.92 -5.09 6.87
C LEU A 68 1.50 -5.15 8.33
N PHE A 69 0.96 -4.06 8.87
CA PHE A 69 0.36 -4.00 10.20
C PHE A 69 -1.15 -4.17 10.07
N VAL A 70 -1.70 -5.09 10.87
CA VAL A 70 -3.13 -5.36 10.98
C VAL A 70 -3.63 -4.72 12.28
N PRO A 71 -4.80 -4.07 12.28
CA PRO A 71 -5.44 -3.58 13.50
C PRO A 71 -5.48 -4.68 14.57
N GLU A 72 -5.29 -4.33 15.84
CA GLU A 72 -5.35 -5.25 16.99
C GLU A 72 -4.13 -6.19 17.14
N TRP A 73 -3.25 -6.28 16.15
CA TRP A 73 -2.07 -7.13 16.21
C TRP A 73 -0.85 -6.37 16.75
N ARG A 74 -0.07 -7.00 17.63
CA ARG A 74 1.08 -6.37 18.28
C ARG A 74 2.28 -6.12 17.36
N ARG A 75 2.37 -6.84 16.24
CA ARG A 75 3.49 -6.75 15.29
C ARG A 75 3.00 -6.80 13.86
N GLY A 76 3.80 -6.25 12.95
CA GLY A 76 3.62 -6.38 11.52
C GLY A 76 4.01 -7.76 11.00
N PHE A 77 3.54 -8.05 9.79
CA PHE A 77 3.90 -9.23 9.01
C PHE A 77 4.88 -8.89 7.91
N THR A 78 5.91 -9.71 7.80
CA THR A 78 6.83 -9.66 6.67
C THR A 78 6.19 -10.27 5.43
N PRO A 79 6.68 -9.93 4.22
CA PRO A 79 6.21 -10.57 2.98
C PRO A 79 6.36 -12.09 2.98
N GLY A 80 7.37 -12.63 3.67
CA GLY A 80 7.57 -14.07 3.82
C GLY A 80 6.47 -14.74 4.63
N GLU A 81 6.07 -14.13 5.74
CA GLU A 81 4.98 -14.62 6.58
C GLU A 81 3.63 -14.56 5.86
N ILE A 82 3.34 -13.47 5.14
CA ILE A 82 2.14 -13.35 4.32
C ILE A 82 2.06 -14.49 3.29
N ARG A 83 3.17 -14.82 2.61
CA ARG A 83 3.21 -15.95 1.68
C ARG A 83 3.02 -17.31 2.37
N ALA A 84 3.54 -17.47 3.58
CA ALA A 84 3.41 -18.71 4.34
C ALA A 84 1.95 -18.99 4.76
N TYR A 85 1.16 -17.95 5.02
CA TYR A 85 -0.27 -18.10 5.33
C TYR A 85 -1.04 -18.82 4.20
N SER A 86 -0.75 -18.51 2.94
CA SER A 86 -1.37 -19.18 1.79
C SER A 86 -1.11 -20.69 1.75
N GLY A 87 0.11 -21.10 2.12
CA GLY A 87 0.48 -22.51 2.24
C GLY A 87 -0.26 -23.20 3.38
N ASN A 88 -0.40 -22.54 4.54
CA ASN A 88 -1.08 -23.10 5.69
C ASN A 88 -2.59 -23.28 5.46
N VAL A 89 -3.26 -22.33 4.79
CA VAL A 89 -4.68 -22.47 4.41
C VAL A 89 -4.88 -23.66 3.48
N SER A 90 -4.02 -23.81 2.48
CA SER A 90 -4.09 -24.92 1.52
C SER A 90 -3.87 -26.27 2.20
N LEU A 91 -2.91 -26.35 3.14
CA LEU A 91 -2.64 -27.55 3.93
C LEU A 91 -3.83 -27.89 4.85
N LEU A 92 -4.40 -26.91 5.55
CA LEU A 92 -5.58 -27.10 6.39
C LEU A 92 -6.79 -27.59 5.57
N GLN A 93 -6.97 -27.08 4.35
CA GLN A 93 -8.02 -27.51 3.46
C GLN A 93 -7.79 -28.95 2.96
N ALA A 94 -6.56 -29.30 2.59
CA ALA A 94 -6.20 -30.67 2.23
C ALA A 94 -6.38 -31.65 3.39
N LEU A 95 -6.05 -31.24 4.63
CA LEU A 95 -6.28 -32.03 5.83
C LEU A 95 -7.77 -32.18 6.14
N LYS A 96 -8.59 -31.13 5.96
CA LYS A 96 -10.05 -31.24 6.08
C LYS A 96 -10.64 -32.23 5.08
N VAL A 97 -10.19 -32.20 3.82
CA VAL A 97 -10.62 -33.17 2.79
C VAL A 97 -10.21 -34.60 3.17
N LYS A 98 -8.99 -34.78 3.70
CA LYS A 98 -8.45 -36.10 4.04
C LYS A 98 -9.03 -36.69 5.33
N TYR A 99 -9.39 -35.85 6.31
CA TYR A 99 -9.75 -36.30 7.67
C TYR A 99 -11.15 -35.88 8.13
N GLY A 100 -11.92 -35.13 7.32
CA GLY A 100 -13.36 -34.94 7.50
C GLY A 100 -13.78 -34.23 8.79
N TYR A 101 -13.25 -33.03 9.05
CA TYR A 101 -13.79 -32.11 10.07
C TYR A 101 -14.80 -31.13 9.47
#